data_AF-A0A0G0ANV9-F1
#
_entry.id   AF-A0A0G0ANV9-F1
#
_cell.length_a   1.000
_cell.length_b   1.000
_cell.length_c   1.000
_cell.angle_alpha   90.00
_cell.angle_beta   90.00
_cell.angle_gamma   90.00
#
_symmetry.space_group_name_H-M   'P 1'
#
loop_
_entity.id
_entity.type
_entity.pdbx_description
1 polymer ?
#
loop_
_entity_poly.entity_id
_entity_poly.type
_entity_poly.pdbx_seq_one_letter_code
_entity_poly.pdbx_strand_id
1 'polypeptide(L)'
;MSFDAQAYDKSQIVQEAGIDWSAIEDQKKTPVYNFDPKEIEKQAEFASRVTGVRKDFLMGMLVVETSLGKDTGQCTYQEVMEDAQNSHQTGNLSNRAWQTFQSRKETIKNIADGLGYDYRELKVSCNPSYAGTGGAMGIAQFMPDTWIEYKGRIAEIIGTQNPDPWNIQHGVLAMALKVADVPGVTEHNTWAERRASKMYLSGSTSSQYEWYASEIQYWSRNYLSLLS
;
A
#
# COMPACT_ATOMS: atom_id res chain seq x y z
N MET A 1 12.55 -23.22 -52.60
CA MET A 1 11.51 -23.90 -51.82
C MET A 1 11.31 -23.08 -50.56
N SER A 2 10.30 -22.20 -50.56
CA SER A 2 9.91 -21.46 -49.36
C SER A 2 8.96 -22.34 -48.54
N PHE A 3 9.26 -22.49 -47.26
CA PHE A 3 8.31 -23.03 -46.28
C PHE A 3 7.52 -21.86 -45.73
N ASP A 4 6.23 -21.78 -46.07
CA ASP A 4 5.30 -20.87 -45.42
C ASP A 4 4.91 -21.46 -44.07
N ALA A 5 5.36 -20.83 -42.99
CA ALA A 5 4.84 -21.09 -41.66
C ALA A 5 3.50 -20.35 -41.52
N GLN A 6 2.39 -21.06 -41.72
CA GLN A 6 1.08 -20.54 -41.35
C GLN A 6 1.04 -20.30 -39.84
N ALA A 7 0.61 -19.10 -39.45
CA ALA A 7 0.34 -18.77 -38.05
C ALA A 7 -0.76 -19.69 -37.52
N TYR A 8 -0.40 -20.51 -36.53
CA TYR A 8 -1.30 -21.46 -35.88
C TYR A 8 -2.34 -20.72 -35.04
N ASP A 9 -3.62 -20.90 -35.38
CA ASP A 9 -4.74 -20.34 -34.62
C ASP A 9 -5.05 -21.22 -33.40
N LYS A 10 -4.74 -20.70 -32.21
CA LYS A 10 -4.99 -21.38 -30.93
C LYS A 10 -6.48 -21.68 -30.71
N SER A 11 -7.39 -20.96 -31.35
CA SER A 11 -8.85 -21.12 -31.14
C SER A 11 -9.39 -22.45 -31.67
N GLN A 12 -8.79 -23.01 -32.72
CA GLN A 12 -9.21 -24.30 -33.28
C GLN A 12 -8.87 -25.48 -32.37
N ILE A 13 -7.67 -25.48 -31.76
CA ILE A 13 -7.26 -26.53 -30.82
C ILE A 13 -8.16 -26.54 -29.57
N VAL A 14 -8.63 -25.36 -29.15
CA VAL A 14 -9.48 -25.17 -27.96
C VAL A 14 -10.85 -25.83 -28.13
N GLN A 15 -11.46 -25.75 -29.32
CA GLN A 15 -12.73 -26.41 -29.59
C GLN A 15 -12.60 -27.93 -29.70
N GLU A 16 -11.54 -28.43 -30.31
CA GLU A 16 -11.33 -29.87 -30.51
C GLU A 16 -11.02 -30.63 -29.20
N ALA A 17 -10.41 -29.97 -28.22
CA ALA A 17 -10.00 -30.60 -26.96
C ALA A 17 -11.10 -30.65 -25.88
N GLY A 18 -12.23 -29.96 -26.04
CA GLY A 18 -13.32 -29.96 -25.05
C GLY A 18 -12.90 -29.44 -23.66
N ILE A 19 -11.83 -28.65 -23.58
CA ILE A 19 -11.30 -28.10 -22.34
C ILE A 19 -12.07 -26.82 -21.99
N ASP A 20 -12.78 -26.85 -20.87
CA ASP A 20 -13.39 -25.66 -20.27
C ASP A 20 -12.30 -24.77 -19.64
N TRP A 21 -11.86 -23.76 -20.39
CA TRP A 21 -10.89 -22.77 -19.92
C TRP A 21 -11.47 -21.81 -18.87
N SER A 22 -12.77 -21.82 -18.55
CA SER A 22 -13.30 -21.03 -17.42
C SER A 22 -12.75 -21.52 -16.08
N ALA A 23 -12.31 -22.78 -16.01
CA ALA A 23 -11.56 -23.33 -14.87
C ALA A 23 -10.05 -22.96 -14.88
N ILE A 24 -9.58 -22.34 -15.96
CA ILE A 24 -8.20 -21.86 -16.16
C ILE A 24 -8.20 -20.32 -16.33
N GLU A 25 -9.33 -19.64 -16.13
CA GLU A 25 -9.29 -18.21 -15.76
C GLU A 25 -8.42 -18.11 -14.51
N ASP A 26 -7.30 -17.43 -14.67
CA ASP A 26 -6.20 -17.26 -13.73
C ASP A 26 -6.62 -17.53 -12.28
N GLN A 27 -5.99 -18.49 -11.62
CA GLN A 27 -5.96 -18.51 -10.15
C GLN A 27 -5.24 -17.25 -9.69
N LYS A 28 -5.95 -16.11 -9.71
CA LYS A 28 -5.49 -14.83 -9.23
C LYS A 28 -5.05 -15.05 -7.80
N LYS A 29 -3.77 -14.80 -7.56
CA LYS A 29 -3.14 -15.07 -6.27
C LYS A 29 -3.45 -13.94 -5.30
N THR A 30 -3.25 -14.19 -4.02
CA THR A 30 -3.24 -13.15 -2.99
C THR A 30 -1.79 -12.85 -2.57
N PRO A 31 -1.50 -11.64 -2.06
CA PRO A 31 -0.19 -11.33 -1.51
C PRO A 31 0.15 -12.27 -0.34
N VAL A 32 1.39 -12.76 -0.30
CA VAL A 32 1.92 -13.50 0.85
C VAL A 32 2.67 -12.53 1.75
N TYR A 33 2.20 -12.37 2.97
CA TYR A 33 2.81 -11.49 3.96
C TYR A 33 3.45 -12.30 5.08
N ASN A 34 4.78 -12.34 5.11
CA ASN A 34 5.55 -13.00 6.16
C ASN A 34 6.13 -11.94 7.10
N PHE A 35 5.47 -11.75 8.24
CA PHE A 35 5.93 -10.81 9.26
C PHE A 35 7.27 -11.26 9.85
N ASP A 36 8.30 -10.42 9.67
CA ASP A 36 9.59 -10.53 10.35
C ASP A 36 10.10 -9.11 10.69
N PRO A 37 10.16 -8.72 11.97
CA PRO A 37 10.67 -7.42 12.39
C PRO A 37 12.07 -7.10 11.87
N LYS A 38 12.94 -8.11 11.72
CA LYS A 38 14.32 -7.92 11.26
C LYS A 38 14.38 -7.63 9.77
N GLU A 39 13.53 -8.31 8.99
CA GLU A 39 13.38 -7.99 7.58
C GLU A 39 12.85 -6.56 7.41
N ILE A 40 11.90 -6.13 8.24
CA ILE A 40 11.36 -4.76 8.21
C ILE A 40 12.43 -3.73 8.57
N GLU A 41 13.24 -3.96 9.60
CA GLU A 41 14.36 -3.06 9.92
C GLU A 41 15.35 -2.95 8.75
N LYS A 42 15.69 -4.08 8.13
CA LYS A 42 16.57 -4.12 6.96
C LYS A 42 15.99 -3.32 5.78
N GLN A 43 14.67 -3.40 5.55
CA GLN A 43 14.03 -2.60 4.51
C GLN A 43 13.97 -1.11 4.86
N ALA A 44 13.81 -0.75 6.14
CA ALA A 44 13.91 0.64 6.59
C ALA A 44 15.34 1.18 6.41
N GLU A 45 16.36 0.36 6.65
CA GLU A 45 17.75 0.73 6.39
C GLU A 45 18.02 0.93 4.90
N PHE A 46 17.50 0.05 4.05
CA PHE A 46 17.56 0.21 2.59
C PHE A 46 16.91 1.52 2.15
N ALA A 47 15.67 1.78 2.57
CA ALA A 47 14.94 2.99 2.21
C ALA A 47 15.62 4.25 2.74
N SER A 48 16.21 4.18 3.94
CA SER A 48 17.03 5.26 4.53
C SER A 48 18.22 5.61 3.64
N ARG A 49 18.97 4.62 3.15
CA ARG A 49 20.11 4.86 2.25
C ARG A 49 19.70 5.47 0.91
N VAL A 50 18.55 5.07 0.38
CA VAL A 50 18.03 5.55 -0.91
C VAL A 50 17.53 7.00 -0.81
N THR A 51 16.84 7.33 0.28
CA THR A 51 16.09 8.60 0.39
C THR A 51 16.80 9.65 1.23
N GLY A 52 17.79 9.26 2.04
CA GLY A 52 18.42 10.13 3.03
C GLY A 52 17.60 10.34 4.30
N VAL A 53 16.39 9.79 4.38
CA VAL A 53 15.54 9.85 5.59
C VAL A 53 16.17 8.98 6.68
N ARG A 54 16.16 9.47 7.92
CA ARG A 54 16.70 8.75 9.07
C ARG A 54 15.98 7.40 9.29
N LYS A 55 16.74 6.30 9.35
CA LYS A 55 16.20 4.94 9.60
C LYS A 55 15.26 4.91 10.79
N ASP A 56 15.66 5.45 11.94
CA ASP A 56 14.83 5.33 13.13
C ASP A 56 13.53 6.14 13.02
N PHE A 57 13.50 7.23 12.25
CA PHE A 57 12.24 7.92 11.96
C PHE A 57 11.30 7.01 11.16
N LEU A 58 11.81 6.32 10.13
CA LEU A 58 11.06 5.32 9.37
C LEU A 58 10.56 4.19 10.27
N MET A 59 11.40 3.69 11.19
CA MET A 59 10.97 2.69 12.17
C MET A 59 9.84 3.21 13.07
N GLY A 60 9.93 4.46 13.54
CA GLY A 60 8.85 5.10 14.29
C GLY A 60 7.53 5.16 13.52
N MET A 61 7.59 5.51 12.23
CA MET A 61 6.42 5.48 11.33
C MET A 61 5.85 4.05 11.21
N LEU A 62 6.70 3.05 10.95
CA LEU A 62 6.28 1.66 10.77
C LEU A 62 5.64 1.05 12.03
N VAL A 63 6.12 1.43 13.22
CA VAL A 63 5.48 1.01 14.47
C VAL A 63 4.06 1.56 14.55
N VAL A 64 3.88 2.85 14.31
CA VAL A 64 2.56 3.50 14.48
C VAL A 64 1.59 3.10 13.37
N GLU A 65 2.05 2.98 12.13
CA GLU A 65 1.17 2.66 11.00
C GLU A 65 0.67 1.23 11.02
N THR A 66 1.51 0.27 11.39
CA THR A 66 1.19 -1.16 11.19
C THR A 66 1.70 -2.07 12.30
N SER A 67 2.11 -1.53 13.46
CA SER A 67 2.76 -2.30 14.51
C SER A 67 3.98 -3.08 14.00
N LEU A 68 4.83 -2.39 13.22
CA LEU A 68 5.92 -2.99 12.42
C LEU A 68 5.38 -4.00 11.42
N GLY A 69 4.30 -3.71 10.73
CA GLY A 69 3.73 -4.63 9.77
C GLY A 69 3.05 -5.88 10.36
N LYS A 70 2.79 -5.95 11.67
CA LYS A 70 1.90 -7.00 12.22
C LYS A 70 0.46 -6.81 11.74
N ASP A 71 0.06 -5.57 11.53
CA ASP A 71 -1.28 -5.20 11.08
C ASP A 71 -1.18 -4.32 9.83
N THR A 72 -1.15 -4.96 8.66
CA THR A 72 -1.17 -4.26 7.36
C THR A 72 -2.59 -4.18 6.79
N GLY A 73 -3.61 -4.46 7.60
CA GLY A 73 -5.00 -4.59 7.18
C GLY A 73 -5.59 -5.96 7.48
N GLN A 74 -6.77 -5.98 8.10
CA GLN A 74 -7.47 -7.21 8.50
C GLN A 74 -8.66 -7.53 7.59
N CYS A 75 -9.24 -6.52 6.95
CA CYS A 75 -10.40 -6.67 6.09
C CYS A 75 -9.98 -7.00 4.66
N THR A 76 -10.78 -7.81 3.98
CA THR A 76 -10.71 -7.92 2.51
C THR A 76 -11.25 -6.63 1.89
N TYR A 77 -10.82 -6.33 0.66
CA TYR A 77 -11.36 -5.18 -0.04
C TYR A 77 -12.86 -5.35 -0.35
N GLN A 78 -13.34 -6.59 -0.48
CA GLN A 78 -14.77 -6.89 -0.59
C GLN A 78 -15.56 -6.39 0.63
N GLU A 79 -15.09 -6.69 1.85
CA GLU A 79 -15.72 -6.21 3.10
C GLU A 79 -15.74 -4.67 3.14
N VAL A 80 -14.62 -4.03 2.78
CA VAL A 80 -14.51 -2.56 2.70
C VAL A 80 -15.51 -1.95 1.73
N MET A 81 -15.72 -2.58 0.56
CA MET A 81 -16.70 -2.14 -0.43
C MET A 81 -18.14 -2.25 0.08
N GLU A 82 -18.49 -3.36 0.73
CA GLU A 82 -19.81 -3.58 1.30
C GLU A 82 -20.12 -2.56 2.41
N ASP A 83 -19.18 -2.35 3.33
CA ASP A 83 -19.32 -1.39 4.43
C ASP A 83 -19.41 0.05 3.92
N ALA A 84 -18.63 0.41 2.91
CA ALA A 84 -18.66 1.75 2.33
C ALA A 84 -20.01 2.01 1.64
N GLN A 85 -20.54 1.00 0.94
CA GLN A 85 -21.85 1.07 0.30
C GLN A 85 -22.97 1.21 1.33
N ASN A 86 -22.95 0.41 2.40
CA ASN A 86 -23.92 0.52 3.49
C ASN A 86 -23.86 1.89 4.19
N SER A 87 -22.66 2.39 4.46
CA SER A 87 -22.45 3.71 5.07
C SER A 87 -22.97 4.85 4.20
N HIS A 88 -22.84 4.71 2.87
CA HIS A 88 -23.40 5.67 1.93
C HIS A 88 -24.93 5.63 1.91
N GLN A 89 -25.52 4.43 1.86
CA GLN A 89 -26.98 4.25 1.85
C GLN A 89 -27.65 4.74 3.14
N THR A 90 -26.98 4.60 4.28
CA THR A 90 -27.47 5.05 5.59
C THR A 90 -27.19 6.53 5.88
N GLY A 91 -26.52 7.25 4.97
CA GLY A 91 -26.21 8.68 5.11
C GLY A 91 -25.02 9.00 6.02
N ASN A 92 -24.33 7.98 6.55
CA ASN A 92 -23.12 8.15 7.37
C ASN A 92 -21.91 8.57 6.53
N LEU A 93 -21.88 8.21 5.24
CA LEU A 93 -20.84 8.61 4.29
C LEU A 93 -21.37 9.65 3.30
N SER A 94 -20.74 10.83 3.28
CA SER A 94 -21.12 11.91 2.36
C SER A 94 -20.96 11.52 0.88
N ASN A 95 -21.72 12.16 -0.01
CA ASN A 95 -21.61 11.95 -1.46
C ASN A 95 -20.19 12.16 -1.99
N ARG A 96 -19.47 13.17 -1.47
CA ARG A 96 -18.08 13.44 -1.86
C ARG A 96 -17.13 12.32 -1.43
N ALA A 97 -17.29 11.81 -0.22
CA ALA A 97 -16.49 10.70 0.28
C ALA A 97 -16.78 9.41 -0.51
N TRP A 98 -18.06 9.17 -0.84
CA TRP A 98 -18.46 8.05 -1.70
C TRP A 98 -17.84 8.12 -3.10
N GLN A 99 -17.86 9.29 -3.75
CA GLN A 99 -17.21 9.47 -5.06
C GLN A 99 -15.70 9.23 -5.00
N THR A 100 -15.05 9.71 -3.94
CA THR A 100 -13.62 9.47 -3.69
C THR A 100 -13.34 7.98 -3.54
N PHE A 101 -14.18 7.27 -2.79
CA PHE A 101 -14.09 5.82 -2.63
C PHE A 101 -14.23 5.08 -3.97
N GLN A 102 -15.20 5.45 -4.81
CA GLN A 102 -15.36 4.82 -6.13
C GLN A 102 -14.14 5.01 -7.04
N SER A 103 -13.51 6.19 -7.01
CA SER A 103 -12.26 6.42 -7.75
C SER A 103 -11.10 5.56 -7.23
N ARG A 104 -10.99 5.40 -5.90
CA ARG A 104 -9.98 4.55 -5.28
C ARG A 104 -10.21 3.07 -5.54
N LYS A 105 -11.47 2.64 -5.63
CA LYS A 105 -11.89 1.29 -6.03
C LYS A 105 -11.37 0.91 -7.42
N GLU A 106 -11.52 1.81 -8.38
CA GLU A 106 -10.97 1.58 -9.71
C GLU A 106 -9.44 1.56 -9.71
N THR A 107 -8.82 2.41 -8.90
CA THR A 107 -7.36 2.47 -8.78
C THR A 107 -6.76 1.18 -8.21
N ILE A 108 -7.31 0.66 -7.10
CA ILE A 108 -6.80 -0.59 -6.50
C ILE A 108 -7.04 -1.80 -7.39
N LYS A 109 -8.17 -1.84 -8.12
CA LYS A 109 -8.42 -2.87 -9.12
C LYS A 109 -7.33 -2.88 -10.20
N ASN A 110 -6.99 -1.72 -10.75
CA ASN A 110 -5.93 -1.61 -11.75
C ASN A 110 -4.53 -1.98 -11.20
N ILE A 111 -4.25 -1.65 -9.93
CA ILE A 111 -3.02 -2.12 -9.26
C ILE A 111 -3.01 -3.65 -9.15
N ALA A 112 -4.11 -4.24 -8.68
CA ALA A 112 -4.25 -5.67 -8.51
C ALA A 112 -4.11 -6.44 -9.83
N ASP A 113 -4.78 -5.98 -10.89
CA ASP A 113 -4.72 -6.58 -12.22
C ASP A 113 -3.28 -6.56 -12.77
N GLY A 114 -2.52 -5.47 -12.56
CA GLY A 114 -1.10 -5.40 -12.92
C GLY A 114 -0.19 -6.36 -12.15
N LEU A 115 -0.64 -6.86 -11.00
CA LEU A 115 0.09 -7.81 -10.13
C LEU A 115 -0.43 -9.25 -10.27
N GLY A 116 -1.51 -9.46 -11.04
CA GLY A 116 -2.22 -10.74 -11.12
C GLY A 116 -2.94 -11.13 -9.83
N TYR A 117 -3.37 -10.13 -9.05
CA TYR A 117 -4.10 -10.33 -7.79
C TYR A 117 -5.61 -10.25 -7.98
N ASP A 118 -6.36 -10.98 -7.15
CA ASP A 118 -7.79 -10.74 -7.00
C ASP A 118 -7.98 -9.53 -6.09
N TYR A 119 -8.43 -8.41 -6.66
CA TYR A 119 -8.60 -7.17 -5.92
C TYR A 119 -9.60 -7.29 -4.76
N ARG A 120 -10.56 -8.22 -4.83
CA ARG A 120 -11.60 -8.43 -3.80
C ARG A 120 -11.00 -9.05 -2.54
N GLU A 121 -10.01 -9.92 -2.71
CA GLU A 121 -9.37 -10.68 -1.64
C GLU A 121 -8.16 -9.97 -1.02
N LEU A 122 -7.76 -8.81 -1.54
CA LEU A 122 -6.68 -8.01 -0.99
C LEU A 122 -6.96 -7.60 0.46
N LYS A 123 -5.98 -7.82 1.33
CA LYS A 123 -6.02 -7.33 2.71
C LYS A 123 -5.67 -5.84 2.78
N VAL A 124 -6.54 -5.07 3.40
CA VAL A 124 -6.46 -3.61 3.53
C VAL A 124 -6.98 -3.14 4.88
N SER A 125 -6.79 -1.86 5.22
CA SER A 125 -7.43 -1.28 6.40
C SER A 125 -8.95 -1.39 6.33
N CYS A 126 -9.56 -1.72 7.46
CA CYS A 126 -11.01 -1.78 7.61
C CYS A 126 -11.64 -0.39 7.61
N ASN A 127 -12.95 -0.31 7.36
CA ASN A 127 -13.67 0.95 7.50
C ASN A 127 -13.68 1.42 8.96
N PRO A 128 -13.46 2.71 9.22
CA PRO A 128 -13.55 3.24 10.57
C PRO A 128 -15.01 3.32 11.04
N SER A 129 -15.21 3.43 12.35
CA SER A 129 -16.53 3.65 12.95
C SER A 129 -17.09 5.06 12.73
N TYR A 130 -16.27 5.98 12.25
CA TYR A 130 -16.65 7.35 11.89
C TYR A 130 -16.81 7.50 10.36
N ALA A 131 -17.23 8.68 9.91
CA ALA A 131 -17.41 8.99 8.50
C ALA A 131 -16.07 8.92 7.72
N GLY A 132 -15.78 7.74 7.19
CA GLY A 132 -14.56 7.44 6.43
C GLY A 132 -14.69 6.07 5.76
N THR A 133 -13.69 5.72 4.95
CA THR A 133 -13.59 4.40 4.32
C THR A 133 -12.23 3.80 4.65
N GLY A 134 -12.15 2.48 4.70
CA GLY A 134 -10.91 1.73 4.70
C GLY A 134 -10.30 1.68 3.30
N GLY A 135 -9.44 0.69 3.08
CA GLY A 135 -8.76 0.49 1.79
C GLY A 135 -7.31 0.96 1.74
N ALA A 136 -6.70 1.31 2.88
CA ALA A 136 -5.28 1.58 2.95
C ALA A 136 -4.50 0.26 2.79
N MET A 137 -3.45 0.30 1.98
CA MET A 137 -2.78 -0.90 1.47
C MET A 137 -1.41 -1.10 2.13
N GLY A 138 -1.12 -2.34 2.52
CA GLY A 138 0.21 -2.81 2.88
C GLY A 138 0.84 -2.11 4.08
N ILE A 139 2.16 -2.26 4.21
CA ILE A 139 2.92 -1.78 5.37
C ILE A 139 2.97 -0.25 5.49
N ALA A 140 2.77 0.45 4.37
CA ALA A 140 2.73 1.91 4.33
C ALA A 140 1.36 2.50 4.67
N GLN A 141 0.29 1.69 4.70
CA GLN A 141 -1.09 2.16 4.85
C GLN A 141 -1.42 3.30 3.86
N PHE A 142 -0.96 3.18 2.62
CA PHE A 142 -1.30 4.15 1.57
C PHE A 142 -2.68 3.87 1.00
N MET A 143 -3.47 4.93 0.86
CA MET A 143 -4.65 4.88 -0.02
C MET A 143 -4.21 4.65 -1.48
N PRO A 144 -5.06 4.06 -2.33
CA PRO A 144 -4.70 3.72 -3.70
C PRO A 144 -4.17 4.89 -4.54
N ASP A 145 -4.78 6.07 -4.40
CA ASP A 145 -4.35 7.30 -5.06
C ASP A 145 -2.95 7.74 -4.60
N THR A 146 -2.68 7.69 -3.29
CA THR A 146 -1.35 7.99 -2.74
C THR A 146 -0.30 7.04 -3.29
N TRP A 147 -0.60 5.75 -3.42
CA TRP A 147 0.33 4.80 -4.01
C TRP A 147 0.73 5.17 -5.44
N ILE A 148 -0.23 5.62 -6.25
CA ILE A 148 0.03 6.03 -7.64
C ILE A 148 0.99 7.21 -7.72
N GLU A 149 0.96 8.16 -6.77
CA GLU A 149 1.91 9.28 -6.72
C GLU A 149 3.38 8.81 -6.64
N TYR A 150 3.64 7.68 -5.98
CA TYR A 150 5.00 7.16 -5.75
C TYR A 150 5.35 5.95 -6.63
N LYS A 151 4.37 5.30 -7.27
CA LYS A 151 4.55 4.07 -8.06
C LYS A 151 5.72 4.18 -9.05
N GLY A 152 5.83 5.30 -9.78
CA GLY A 152 6.91 5.50 -10.76
C GLY A 152 8.31 5.51 -10.14
N ARG A 153 8.50 6.26 -9.04
CA ARG A 153 9.78 6.33 -8.31
C ARG A 153 10.16 4.98 -7.70
N ILE A 154 9.18 4.25 -7.16
CA ILE A 154 9.39 2.90 -6.62
C ILE A 154 9.82 1.95 -7.74
N ALA A 155 9.13 1.96 -8.88
CA ALA A 155 9.45 1.12 -10.05
C ALA A 155 10.89 1.33 -10.53
N GLU A 156 11.31 2.59 -10.62
CA GLU A 156 12.67 2.98 -11.03
C GLU A 156 13.74 2.48 -10.05
N ILE A 157 13.55 2.72 -8.75
CA ILE A 157 14.53 2.37 -7.72
C ILE A 157 14.66 0.86 -7.55
N ILE A 158 13.53 0.14 -7.62
CA ILE A 158 13.50 -1.32 -7.41
C ILE A 158 13.85 -2.08 -8.70
N GLY A 159 13.61 -1.49 -9.88
CA GLY A 159 13.77 -2.16 -11.16
C GLY A 159 12.62 -3.13 -11.47
N THR A 160 11.38 -2.77 -11.15
CA THR A 160 10.18 -3.56 -11.44
C THR A 160 9.16 -2.78 -12.25
N GLN A 161 8.42 -3.45 -13.14
CA GLN A 161 7.33 -2.80 -13.91
C GLN A 161 6.09 -2.54 -13.06
N ASN A 162 5.79 -3.44 -12.11
CA ASN A 162 4.62 -3.36 -11.25
C ASN A 162 5.05 -3.43 -9.78
N PRO A 163 5.33 -2.26 -9.15
CA PRO A 163 5.49 -2.19 -7.71
C PRO A 163 4.25 -2.70 -6.98
N ASP A 164 4.50 -3.54 -6.00
CA ASP A 164 3.51 -4.20 -5.15
C ASP A 164 3.39 -3.50 -3.77
N PRO A 165 2.24 -2.89 -3.41
CA PRO A 165 2.01 -2.29 -2.08
C PRO A 165 2.14 -3.26 -0.90
N TRP A 166 1.87 -4.54 -1.12
CA TRP A 166 1.93 -5.58 -0.09
C TRP A 166 3.32 -6.20 0.05
N ASN A 167 4.26 -5.85 -0.84
CA ASN A 167 5.67 -6.18 -0.67
C ASN A 167 6.32 -5.22 0.33
N ILE A 168 6.98 -5.77 1.36
CA ILE A 168 7.60 -5.00 2.45
C ILE A 168 8.61 -3.99 1.92
N GLN A 169 9.50 -4.39 1.00
CA GLN A 169 10.53 -3.49 0.46
C GLN A 169 9.90 -2.31 -0.29
N HIS A 170 8.90 -2.56 -1.14
CA HIS A 170 8.25 -1.50 -1.90
C HIS A 170 7.45 -0.56 -1.01
N GLY A 171 6.70 -1.10 -0.04
CA GLY A 171 5.90 -0.31 0.88
C GLY A 171 6.75 0.56 1.80
N VAL A 172 7.82 0.01 2.39
CA VAL A 172 8.75 0.79 3.22
C VAL A 172 9.45 1.89 2.39
N LEU A 173 9.83 1.58 1.14
CA LEU A 173 10.38 2.59 0.23
C LEU A 173 9.34 3.68 -0.10
N ALA A 174 8.08 3.32 -0.35
CA ALA A 174 7.00 4.27 -0.61
C ALA A 174 6.80 5.26 0.56
N MET A 175 6.77 4.73 1.80
CA MET A 175 6.71 5.53 3.01
C MET A 175 7.88 6.51 3.08
N ALA A 176 9.10 6.02 2.86
CA ALA A 176 10.31 6.85 2.90
C ALA A 176 10.30 7.95 1.85
N LEU A 177 9.88 7.67 0.61
CA LEU A 177 9.78 8.67 -0.45
C LEU A 177 8.78 9.77 -0.08
N LYS A 178 7.61 9.42 0.46
CA LYS A 178 6.59 10.41 0.86
C LYS A 178 7.07 11.35 1.95
N VAL A 179 7.74 10.83 2.97
CA VAL A 179 8.26 11.69 4.06
C VAL A 179 9.50 12.46 3.62
N ALA A 180 10.30 11.95 2.68
CA ALA A 180 11.45 12.67 2.11
C ALA A 180 11.04 13.92 1.33
N ASP A 181 9.85 13.93 0.73
CA ASP A 181 9.34 15.09 -0.02
C ASP A 181 8.97 16.27 0.90
N VAL A 182 9.00 16.09 2.23
CA VAL A 182 8.75 17.16 3.21
C VAL A 182 10.06 17.90 3.53
N PRO A 183 10.14 19.23 3.30
CA PRO A 183 11.36 19.99 3.51
C PRO A 183 11.90 19.88 4.94
N GLY A 184 13.21 19.60 5.08
CA GLY A 184 13.88 19.44 6.36
C GLY A 184 14.04 17.98 6.82
N VAL A 185 13.30 17.03 6.24
CA VAL A 185 13.33 15.62 6.68
C VAL A 185 14.67 14.96 6.33
N THR A 186 15.18 15.20 5.12
CA THR A 186 16.47 14.64 4.67
C THR A 186 17.67 15.33 5.32
N GLU A 187 17.49 16.52 5.87
CA GLU A 187 18.46 17.22 6.74
C GLU A 187 18.33 16.79 8.22
N HIS A 188 17.52 15.77 8.50
CA HIS A 188 17.32 15.16 9.83
C HIS A 188 16.78 16.15 10.86
N ASN A 189 15.98 17.12 10.42
CA ASN A 189 15.33 18.07 11.32
C ASN A 189 14.11 17.41 11.99
N THR A 190 14.16 17.26 13.32
CA THR A 190 13.07 16.66 14.10
C THR A 190 11.72 17.38 13.92
N TRP A 191 11.71 18.71 13.75
CA TRP A 191 10.46 19.43 13.50
C TRP A 191 9.89 19.15 12.11
N ALA A 192 10.75 18.90 11.13
CA ALA A 192 10.33 18.46 9.80
C ALA A 192 9.79 17.03 9.84
N GLU A 193 10.43 16.11 10.56
CA GLU A 193 9.91 14.75 10.80
C GLU A 193 8.52 14.81 11.42
N ARG A 194 8.31 15.61 12.48
CA ARG A 194 6.99 15.80 13.10
C ARG A 194 5.96 16.37 12.13
N ARG A 195 6.36 17.30 11.27
CA ARG A 195 5.51 17.86 10.22
C ARG A 195 5.12 16.79 9.21
N ALA A 196 6.09 15.99 8.76
CA ALA A 196 5.90 14.90 7.83
C ALA A 196 4.94 13.86 8.40
N SER A 197 5.07 13.47 9.67
CA SER A 197 4.12 12.58 10.35
C SER A 197 2.68 13.11 10.27
N LYS A 198 2.46 14.39 10.62
CA LYS A 198 1.10 14.96 10.60
C LYS A 198 0.52 15.03 9.18
N MET A 199 1.34 15.37 8.20
CA MET A 199 0.96 15.39 6.79
C MET A 199 0.68 13.98 6.27
N TYR A 200 1.43 12.98 6.73
CA TYR A 200 1.22 11.57 6.39
C TYR A 200 -0.17 11.10 6.82
N LEU A 201 -0.54 11.38 8.08
CA LEU A 201 -1.84 10.99 8.64
C LEU A 201 -3.03 11.78 8.03
N SER A 202 -2.87 13.09 7.87
CA SER A 202 -4.02 14.00 7.68
C SER A 202 -3.97 14.90 6.45
N GLY A 203 -2.85 14.92 5.73
CA GLY A 203 -2.58 15.93 4.71
C GLY A 203 -2.38 17.35 5.26
N SER A 204 -2.34 17.54 6.58
CA SER A 204 -2.22 18.84 7.24
C SER A 204 -1.11 18.88 8.27
N THR A 205 -0.75 20.08 8.74
CA THR A 205 0.22 20.28 9.82
C THR A 205 -0.44 20.68 11.15
N SER A 206 -1.77 20.51 11.26
CA SER A 206 -2.57 20.96 12.41
C SER A 206 -2.06 20.39 13.73
N SER A 207 -2.05 21.21 14.78
CA SER A 207 -1.64 20.80 16.13
C SER A 207 -2.52 19.71 16.73
N GLN A 208 -3.74 19.50 16.20
CA GLN A 208 -4.61 18.41 16.66
C GLN A 208 -4.02 17.01 16.40
N TYR A 209 -3.02 16.89 15.51
CA TYR A 209 -2.33 15.64 15.20
C TYR A 209 -0.95 15.54 15.87
N GLU A 210 -0.67 16.41 16.85
CA GLU A 210 0.63 16.40 17.54
C GLU A 210 0.84 15.13 18.37
N TRP A 211 -0.24 14.49 18.84
CA TRP A 211 -0.18 13.21 19.53
C TRP A 211 0.47 12.13 18.64
N TYR A 212 0.05 12.06 17.38
CA TYR A 212 0.54 11.09 16.41
C TYR A 212 2.03 11.30 16.10
N ALA A 213 2.42 12.55 15.84
CA ALA A 213 3.83 12.89 15.66
C ALA A 213 4.68 12.61 16.92
N SER A 214 4.11 12.77 18.11
CA SER A 214 4.80 12.47 19.37
C SER A 214 5.01 10.98 19.56
N GLU A 215 4.04 10.16 19.19
CA GLU A 215 4.12 8.71 19.24
C GLU A 215 5.18 8.16 18.28
N ILE A 216 5.20 8.64 17.03
CA ILE A 216 6.25 8.29 16.07
C ILE A 216 7.63 8.67 16.58
N GLN A 217 7.76 9.86 17.18
CA GLN A 217 9.03 10.31 17.75
C GLN A 217 9.45 9.45 18.95
N TYR A 218 8.49 9.02 19.78
CA TYR A 218 8.76 8.06 20.84
C TYR A 218 9.30 6.74 20.26
N TRP A 219 8.60 6.14 19.31
CA TRP A 219 9.04 4.87 18.72
C TRP A 219 10.32 4.99 17.91
N SER A 220 10.59 6.14 17.28
CA SER A 220 11.87 6.39 16.62
C SER A 220 13.07 6.31 17.55
N ARG A 221 12.86 6.47 18.86
CA ARG A 221 13.92 6.33 19.88
C ARG A 221 13.91 4.99 20.60
N ASN A 222 12.84 4.20 20.46
CA ASN A 222 12.57 3.03 21.30
C ASN A 222 12.26 1.74 20.52
N TYR A 223 12.24 1.76 19.18
CA TYR A 223 11.82 0.62 18.36
C TYR A 223 12.66 -0.66 18.58
N LEU A 224 13.91 -0.52 19.05
CA LEU A 224 14.80 -1.66 19.31
C LEU A 224 14.22 -2.65 20.32
N SER A 225 13.36 -2.20 21.24
CA SER A 225 12.66 -3.09 22.20
C SER A 225 11.64 -4.01 21.54
N LEU A 226 11.29 -3.76 20.27
CA LEU A 226 10.33 -4.54 19.49
C LEU A 226 11.02 -5.53 18.55
N LEU A 227 12.36 -5.54 18.50
CA LEU A 227 13.15 -6.41 17.62
C LEU A 227 13.75 -7.64 18.34
N SER A 228 13.53 -7.75 19.65
CA SER A 228 14.00 -8.85 20.50
C SER A 228 13.15 -10.11 20.37
#